data_AF-A0A336MKX5-F1
#
_entry.id   AF-A0A336MKX5-F1
#
_cell.length_a   1.000
_cell.length_b   1.000
_cell.length_c   1.000
_cell.angle_alpha   90.00
_cell.angle_beta   90.00
_cell.angle_gamma   90.00
#
_symmetry.space_group_name_H-M   'P 1'
#
loop_
_entity.id
_entity.type
_entity.pdbx_description
1 polymer ?
#
loop_
_entity_poly.entity_id
_entity_poly.type
_entity_poly.pdbx_seq_one_letter_code
_entity_poly.pdbx_strand_id
1 'polypeptide(L)'
;MENTPKTPAIEIEILPHVYHILRSVEKDQAEINTKHSQECSQKVLELQKQLEIARNQIKALPGIDLNKEDQLQKLENLRNQLVLKQDLIKKYKDIQF
;
A
#
# COMPACT_ATOMS: atom_id res chain seq x y z
N MET A 1 13.14 8.42 -20.73
CA MET A 1 11.81 7.89 -20.37
C MET A 1 11.95 7.26 -19.00
N GLU A 2 11.57 8.01 -17.97
CA GLU A 2 11.69 7.60 -16.58
C GLU A 2 10.52 6.66 -16.26
N ASN A 3 10.70 5.36 -16.48
CA ASN A 3 9.78 4.36 -15.93
C ASN A 3 10.16 4.16 -14.47
N THR A 4 9.78 5.12 -13.62
CA THR A 4 9.69 4.85 -12.19
C THR A 4 8.61 3.77 -12.02
N PRO A 5 8.90 2.64 -11.36
CA PRO A 5 7.84 1.74 -10.96
C PRO A 5 6.91 2.57 -10.06
N LYS A 6 5.67 2.79 -10.50
CA LYS A 6 4.62 3.31 -9.62
C LYS A 6 4.55 2.34 -8.46
N THR A 7 5.12 2.71 -7.32
CA THR A 7 4.85 2.04 -6.05
C THR A 7 3.33 1.99 -5.94
N PRO A 8 2.70 0.82 -5.72
CA PRO A 8 1.27 0.78 -5.51
C PRO A 8 0.98 1.70 -4.33
N ALA A 9 0.34 2.83 -4.61
CA ALA A 9 -0.04 3.77 -3.57
C ALA A 9 -1.00 3.03 -2.67
N ILE A 10 -0.59 2.81 -1.43
CA ILE A 10 -1.47 2.26 -0.41
C ILE A 10 -2.43 3.40 -0.04
N GLU A 11 -3.56 3.46 -0.74
CA GLU A 11 -4.65 4.38 -0.45
C GLU A 11 -5.52 3.75 0.65
N ILE A 12 -5.25 4.11 1.90
CA ILE A 12 -6.06 3.68 3.05
C ILE A 12 -6.71 4.91 3.67
N GLU A 13 -8.04 4.91 3.72
CA GLU A 13 -8.83 5.98 4.34
C GLU A 13 -9.42 5.52 5.69
N ILE A 14 -8.58 5.47 6.73
CA ILE A 14 -9.01 5.12 8.10
C ILE A 14 -9.66 6.30 8.82
N LEU A 15 -9.18 7.51 8.57
CA LEU A 15 -9.53 8.69 9.36
C LEU A 15 -11.03 9.04 9.34
N PRO A 16 -11.75 8.98 8.19
CA PRO A 16 -13.19 9.22 8.17
C PRO A 16 -13.94 8.22 9.07
N HIS A 17 -13.58 6.94 9.01
CA HIS A 17 -14.21 5.89 9.81
C HIS A 17 -13.99 6.11 11.31
N VAL A 18 -12.77 6.47 11.73
CA VAL A 18 -12.45 6.81 13.12
C VAL A 18 -13.22 8.03 13.60
N TYR A 19 -13.26 9.09 12.78
CA TYR A 19 -14.02 10.31 13.11
C TYR A 19 -15.52 10.02 13.28
N HIS A 20 -16.10 9.22 12.38
CA HIS A 20 -17.51 8.81 12.49
C HIS A 20 -17.78 8.04 13.78
N ILE A 21 -16.94 7.07 14.14
CA ILE A 21 -17.10 6.29 15.38
C ILE A 21 -17.02 7.19 16.61
N LEU A 22 -16.00 8.06 16.70
CA LEU A 22 -15.85 8.99 17.82
C LEU A 22 -17.08 9.88 17.98
N ARG A 23 -17.57 10.45 16.88
CA ARG A 23 -18.75 11.32 16.88
C ARG A 23 -20.03 10.57 17.25
N SER A 24 -20.16 9.29 16.91
CA SER A 24 -21.29 8.46 17.30
C SER A 24 -21.27 8.17 18.80
N VAL A 25 -20.10 7.84 19.35
CA VAL A 25 -19.93 7.58 20.79
C VAL A 25 -20.18 8.84 21.64
N GLU A 26 -19.74 10.01 21.17
CA GLU A 26 -20.00 11.30 21.84
C GLU A 26 -21.49 11.67 21.85
N LYS A 27 -22.28 11.24 20.85
CA LYS A 27 -23.72 11.49 20.76
C LYS A 27 -24.57 10.49 21.56
N ASP A 28 -24.17 9.23 21.62
CA ASP A 28 -24.88 8.17 22.35
C ASP A 28 -24.96 8.42 23.88
N GLN A 29 -24.07 9.26 24.42
CA GLN A 29 -24.13 9.68 25.83
C GLN A 29 -25.29 10.63 26.14
N ALA A 30 -25.92 11.24 25.13
CA ALA A 30 -27.05 12.15 25.29
C ALA A 30 -28.42 11.49 24.98
N GLU A 31 -28.46 10.42 24.18
CA GLU A 31 -29.69 9.71 23.82
C GLU A 31 -29.46 8.20 23.73
N ILE A 32 -30.06 7.41 24.63
CA ILE A 32 -30.05 5.94 24.58
C ILE A 32 -30.97 5.48 23.45
N ASN A 33 -30.50 5.60 22.21
CA ASN A 33 -31.20 5.17 21.01
C ASN A 33 -30.50 3.93 20.44
N THR A 34 -31.14 2.76 20.59
CA THR A 34 -30.63 1.45 20.15
C THR A 34 -30.20 1.41 18.68
N LYS A 35 -30.78 2.27 17.83
CA LYS A 35 -30.40 2.42 16.42
C LYS A 35 -29.00 3.03 16.23
N HIS A 36 -28.61 4.02 17.03
CA HIS A 36 -27.29 4.67 16.91
C HIS A 36 -26.17 3.73 17.36
N SER A 37 -26.41 2.95 18.42
CA SER A 37 -25.49 1.91 18.86
C SER A 37 -25.25 0.83 17.78
N GLN A 38 -26.30 0.44 17.04
CA GLN A 38 -26.18 -0.48 15.91
C GLN A 38 -25.38 0.14 14.74
N GLU A 39 -25.62 1.40 14.40
CA GLU A 39 -24.90 2.13 13.35
C GLU A 39 -23.41 2.29 13.69
N CYS A 40 -23.10 2.64 14.95
CA CYS A 40 -21.73 2.71 15.46
C CYS A 40 -21.02 1.34 15.35
N SER A 41 -21.71 0.26 15.73
CA SER A 41 -21.19 -1.10 15.61
C SER A 41 -20.86 -1.48 14.16
N GLN A 42 -21.70 -1.07 13.20
CA GLN A 42 -21.43 -1.26 11.77
C GLN A 42 -20.20 -0.49 11.31
N LYS A 43 -20.02 0.77 11.74
CA LYS A 43 -18.84 1.58 11.41
C LYS A 43 -17.55 1.00 11.98
N VAL A 44 -17.60 0.39 13.16
CA VAL A 44 -16.45 -0.35 13.74
C VAL A 44 -16.08 -1.56 12.87
N LEU A 45 -17.06 -2.32 12.38
CA LEU A 45 -16.80 -3.46 11.47
C LEU A 45 -16.22 -3.00 10.13
N GLU A 46 -16.70 -1.88 9.57
CA GLU A 46 -16.13 -1.27 8.37
C GLU A 46 -14.66 -0.88 8.59
N LEU A 47 -14.34 -0.24 9.72
CA LEU A 47 -12.96 0.09 10.08
C LEU A 47 -12.08 -1.15 10.20
N GLN A 48 -12.56 -2.20 10.86
CA GLN A 48 -11.83 -3.48 10.97
C GLN A 48 -11.52 -4.06 9.59
N LYS A 49 -12.50 -4.05 8.67
CA LYS A 49 -12.31 -4.52 7.29
C LYS A 49 -11.27 -3.68 6.55
N GLN A 50 -11.29 -2.36 6.70
CA GLN A 50 -10.29 -1.47 6.09
C GLN A 50 -8.88 -1.74 6.62
N LEU A 51 -8.73 -1.99 7.92
CA LEU A 51 -7.46 -2.37 8.53
C LEU A 51 -6.95 -3.73 8.03
N GLU A 52 -7.85 -4.69 7.82
CA GLU A 52 -7.53 -5.99 7.24
C GLU A 52 -6.99 -5.85 5.81
N ILE A 53 -7.67 -5.05 4.98
CA ILE A 53 -7.25 -4.75 3.61
C ILE A 53 -5.87 -4.07 3.61
N ALA A 54 -5.70 -3.05 4.45
CA ALA A 54 -4.44 -2.34 4.64
C ALA A 54 -3.29 -3.30 4.99
N ARG A 55 -3.51 -4.17 5.97
CA ARG A 55 -2.53 -5.18 6.40
C ARG A 55 -2.15 -6.10 5.24
N ASN A 56 -3.12 -6.56 4.46
CA ASN A 56 -2.88 -7.43 3.30
C ASN A 56 -2.10 -6.71 2.19
N GLN A 57 -2.41 -5.43 1.94
CA GLN A 57 -1.67 -4.61 0.98
C GLN A 57 -0.22 -4.39 1.41
N ILE A 58 0.02 -4.08 2.69
CA ILE A 58 1.38 -3.92 3.24
C ILE A 58 2.17 -5.22 3.10
N LYS A 59 1.57 -6.38 3.43
CA LYS A 59 2.21 -7.68 3.28
C LYS A 59 2.50 -8.06 1.82
N ALA A 60 1.73 -7.53 0.88
CA ALA A 60 1.94 -7.75 -0.55
C ALA A 60 3.01 -6.81 -1.15
N LEU A 61 3.55 -5.86 -0.37
CA LEU A 61 4.56 -4.93 -0.88
C LEU A 61 5.85 -5.68 -1.26
N PRO A 62 6.40 -5.42 -2.45
CA PRO A 62 7.64 -6.06 -2.88
C PRO A 62 8.79 -5.63 -1.98
N GLY A 63 9.51 -6.61 -1.43
CA GLY A 63 10.67 -6.37 -0.57
C GLY A 63 10.33 -6.11 0.90
N ILE A 64 9.08 -6.26 1.33
CA ILE A 64 8.69 -6.11 2.75
C ILE A 64 9.44 -7.09 3.67
N ASP A 65 9.83 -8.25 3.14
CA ASP A 65 10.59 -9.28 3.86
C ASP A 65 12.11 -9.03 3.89
N LEU A 66 12.59 -8.02 3.18
CA LEU A 66 14.02 -7.71 3.06
C LEU A 66 14.40 -6.57 4.00
N ASN A 67 15.58 -6.67 4.61
CA ASN A 67 16.16 -5.53 5.30
C ASN A 67 16.62 -4.46 4.28
N LYS A 68 16.94 -3.28 4.80
CA LYS A 68 17.34 -2.12 3.98
C LYS A 68 18.56 -2.42 3.09
N GLU A 69 19.56 -3.12 3.62
CA GLU A 69 20.80 -3.41 2.90
C GLU A 69 20.55 -4.35 1.72
N ASP A 70 19.76 -5.41 1.94
CA ASP A 70 19.36 -6.35 0.90
C ASP A 70 18.52 -5.69 -0.20
N GLN A 71 17.62 -4.78 0.17
CA GLN A 71 16.84 -3.99 -0.79
C GLN A 71 17.74 -3.11 -1.67
N LEU A 72 18.73 -2.44 -1.06
CA LEU A 72 19.68 -1.60 -1.79
C LEU A 72 20.59 -2.42 -2.70
N GLN A 73 21.09 -3.57 -2.23
CA GLN A 73 21.91 -4.47 -3.04
C GLN A 73 21.12 -5.01 -4.24
N LYS A 74 19.84 -5.38 -4.03
CA LYS A 74 18.96 -5.82 -5.12
C LYS A 74 18.73 -4.72 -6.15
N LEU A 75 18.54 -3.47 -5.70
CA LEU A 75 18.39 -2.32 -6.58
C LEU A 75 19.65 -2.10 -7.43
N GLU A 76 20.83 -2.20 -6.83
CA GLU A 76 22.10 -2.06 -7.53
C GLU A 76 22.31 -3.15 -8.58
N ASN A 77 22.02 -4.40 -8.22
CA ASN A 77 22.06 -5.53 -9.15
C ASN A 77 21.14 -5.31 -10.37
N LEU A 78 19.92 -4.78 -10.15
CA LEU A 78 18.98 -4.46 -11.23
C LEU A 78 19.51 -3.37 -12.16
N ARG A 79 20.16 -2.32 -11.62
CA ARG A 79 20.80 -1.28 -12.42
C ARG A 79 21.90 -1.84 -13.31
N ASN A 80 22.77 -2.69 -12.75
CA ASN A 80 23.86 -3.32 -13.50
C ASN A 80 23.33 -4.25 -14.59
N GLN A 81 22.28 -5.04 -14.30
CA GLN A 81 21.62 -5.87 -15.32
C GLN A 81 21.01 -5.05 -16.45
N LEU A 82 20.42 -3.89 -16.15
CA LEU A 82 19.83 -3.00 -17.14
C LEU A 82 20.89 -2.47 -18.11
N VAL A 83 22.03 -1.98 -17.58
CA VAL A 83 23.16 -1.52 -18.41
C VAL A 83 23.66 -2.64 -19.31
N LEU A 84 23.93 -3.83 -18.75
CA LEU A 84 24.41 -4.97 -19.52
C LEU A 84 23.44 -5.39 -20.63
N LYS A 85 22.13 -5.43 -20.33
CA LYS A 85 21.10 -5.75 -21.32
C LYS A 85 21.04 -4.71 -22.44
N GLN A 86 21.19 -3.42 -22.12
CA GLN A 86 21.24 -2.36 -23.12
C GLN A 86 22.46 -2.51 -24.04
N ASP A 87 23.62 -2.80 -23.49
CA ASP A 87 24.85 -2.99 -24.27
C ASP A 87 24.76 -4.21 -25.18
N LEU A 88 24.18 -5.31 -24.70
CA LEU A 88 23.90 -6.48 -25.53
C LEU A 88 22.97 -6.12 -26.70
N ILE A 89 21.86 -5.43 -26.42
CA ILE A 89 20.92 -5.00 -27.46
C ILE A 89 21.62 -4.13 -28.51
N LYS A 90 22.48 -3.18 -28.09
CA LYS A 90 23.27 -2.37 -29.02
C LYS A 90 24.17 -3.24 -29.90
N LYS A 91 24.98 -4.11 -29.29
CA LYS A 91 25.85 -5.04 -30.05
C LYS A 91 25.07 -5.88 -31.06
N TYR A 92 23.93 -6.46 -30.66
CA TYR A 92 23.12 -7.24 -31.58
C TYR A 92 22.50 -6.40 -32.70
N LYS A 93 22.13 -5.14 -32.45
CA LYS A 93 21.69 -4.23 -33.52
C LYS A 93 22.82 -3.86 -34.46
N ASP A 94 24.02 -3.62 -33.94
CA ASP A 94 25.20 -3.24 -34.72
C ASP A 94 25.74 -4.41 -35.57
N ILE A 95 25.53 -5.66 -35.15
CA ILE A 95 25.92 -6.89 -35.87
C ILE A 95 24.92 -7.28 -36.97
N GLN A 96 23.69 -6.76 -36.95
CA GLN A 96 22.64 -7.07 -37.95
C GLN A 96 22.61 -6.09 -39.14
N PHE A 97 23.70 -5.34 -39.36
CA PHE A 97 23.99 -4.53 -40.55
C PHE A 97 25.36 -4.90 -41.11
#